data_AF-A0A0F9JI47-F1
#
_entry.id   AF-A0A0F9JI47-F1
#
_cell.length_a   1.000
_cell.length_b   1.000
_cell.length_c   1.000
_cell.angle_alpha   90.00
_cell.angle_beta   90.00
_cell.angle_gamma   90.00
#
_symmetry.space_group_name_H-M   'P 1'
#
loop_
_entity.id
_entity.type
_entity.pdbx_description
1 polymer ?
#
loop_
_entity_poly.entity_id
_entity_poly.type
_entity_poly.pdbx_seq_one_letter_code
_entity_poly.pdbx_strand_id
1 'polypeptide(L)'
;MQSLVASNLPDASVKSLPNSHQALLKNQHLLIGRVALLGVASAHLLPELSPSGPAISGLAMSEHAGVFRALGHQETWQACFGYDDPALTQNRYDSVVVFLPKARAELEMRLALALSLAA
;
A
#
# COMPACT_ATOMS: atom_id res chain seq x y z
N MET A 1 -22.82 38.86 -26.72
CA MET A 1 -22.72 38.80 -25.25
C MET A 1 -22.13 37.46 -24.87
N GLN A 2 -21.15 37.49 -23.99
CA GLN A 2 -20.23 36.40 -23.67
C GLN A 2 -20.87 35.29 -22.80
N SER A 3 -20.39 34.06 -23.03
CA SER A 3 -20.07 32.98 -22.08
C SER A 3 -20.62 33.07 -20.63
N LEU A 4 -21.20 31.96 -20.13
CA LEU A 4 -20.69 31.31 -18.93
C LEU A 4 -21.13 29.83 -18.82
N VAL A 5 -20.15 29.00 -18.54
CA VAL A 5 -20.15 27.56 -18.25
C VAL A 5 -20.77 27.27 -16.88
N ALA A 6 -21.43 26.12 -16.72
CA ALA A 6 -21.36 25.32 -15.49
C ALA A 6 -21.86 23.88 -15.73
N SER A 7 -21.01 23.03 -16.30
CA SER A 7 -21.15 21.58 -16.22
C SER A 7 -20.74 21.13 -14.81
N ASN A 8 -21.71 20.92 -13.93
CA ASN A 8 -21.51 20.24 -12.65
C ASN A 8 -21.39 18.73 -12.88
N LEU A 9 -20.17 18.25 -13.16
CA LEU A 9 -19.81 16.88 -12.78
C LEU A 9 -19.40 16.89 -11.30
N PRO A 10 -19.74 15.85 -10.52
CA PRO A 10 -19.16 15.69 -9.20
C PRO A 10 -17.65 15.52 -9.36
N ASP A 11 -16.90 16.47 -8.81
CA ASP A 11 -15.46 16.37 -8.60
C ASP A 11 -15.20 15.06 -7.86
N ALA A 12 -14.71 14.05 -8.57
CA ALA A 12 -14.23 12.82 -7.98
C ALA A 12 -13.00 13.19 -7.17
N SER A 13 -13.24 13.67 -5.95
CA SER A 13 -12.28 14.08 -4.93
C SER A 13 -10.94 13.45 -5.23
N VAL A 14 -10.01 14.25 -5.76
CA VAL A 14 -8.61 13.86 -5.90
C VAL A 14 -8.13 13.55 -4.48
N LYS A 15 -8.30 12.29 -4.06
CA LYS A 15 -7.90 11.83 -2.73
C LYS A 15 -6.40 11.77 -2.79
N SER A 16 -5.78 12.90 -2.42
CA SER A 16 -4.34 12.99 -2.22
C SER A 16 -3.92 11.83 -1.31
N LEU A 17 -2.94 11.05 -1.76
CA LEU A 17 -2.38 9.96 -0.97
C LEU A 17 -1.96 10.48 0.42
N PRO A 18 -2.10 9.67 1.49
CA PRO A 18 -1.60 10.04 2.81
C PRO A 18 -0.12 10.44 2.76
N ASN A 19 0.31 11.33 3.64
CA ASN A 19 1.71 11.79 3.68
C ASN A 19 2.72 10.64 3.77
N SER A 20 2.40 9.58 4.50
CA SER A 20 3.24 8.38 4.60
C SER A 20 3.41 7.66 3.26
N HIS A 21 2.35 7.63 2.44
CA HIS A 21 2.36 7.03 1.11
C HIS A 21 3.18 7.90 0.14
N GLN A 22 3.04 9.22 0.22
CA GLN A 22 3.89 10.15 -0.54
C GLN A 22 5.36 10.03 -0.14
N ALA A 23 5.67 9.85 1.14
CA ALA A 23 7.03 9.65 1.62
C ALA A 23 7.63 8.36 1.06
N LEU A 24 6.85 7.27 0.99
CA LEU A 24 7.27 6.04 0.33
C LEU A 24 7.58 6.28 -1.16
N LEU A 25 6.68 6.93 -1.90
CA LEU A 25 6.88 7.20 -3.32
C LEU A 25 8.16 8.00 -3.61
N LYS A 26 8.46 9.01 -2.78
CA LYS A 26 9.72 9.78 -2.88
C LYS A 26 10.97 8.92 -2.64
N ASN A 27 10.84 7.85 -1.87
CA ASN A 27 11.92 6.95 -1.49
C ASN A 27 11.81 5.57 -2.16
N GLN A 28 10.99 5.42 -3.21
CA GLN A 28 10.74 4.13 -3.85
C GLN A 28 12.00 3.46 -4.41
N HIS A 29 13.03 4.26 -4.70
CA HIS A 29 14.36 3.79 -5.13
C HIS A 29 15.10 2.96 -4.07
N LEU A 30 14.66 3.00 -2.81
CA LEU A 30 15.19 2.16 -1.73
C LEU A 30 14.54 0.78 -1.68
N LEU A 31 13.42 0.58 -2.39
CA LEU A 31 12.74 -0.70 -2.45
C LEU A 31 13.48 -1.63 -3.42
N ILE A 32 13.80 -2.82 -2.95
CA ILE A 32 14.49 -3.84 -3.72
C ILE A 32 13.71 -5.15 -3.69
N GLY A 33 13.83 -5.92 -4.77
CA GLY A 33 13.28 -7.27 -4.86
C GLY A 33 11.78 -7.36 -4.58
N ARG A 34 11.38 -8.36 -3.80
CA ARG A 34 10.00 -8.60 -3.38
C ARG A 34 9.66 -7.71 -2.19
N VAL A 35 8.57 -6.96 -2.32
CA VAL A 35 8.17 -5.97 -1.31
C VAL A 35 6.94 -6.44 -0.54
N ALA A 36 6.94 -6.31 0.78
CA ALA A 36 5.75 -6.40 1.62
C ALA A 36 5.38 -5.00 2.17
N LEU A 37 4.15 -4.57 1.96
CA LEU A 37 3.58 -3.34 2.53
C LEU A 37 2.60 -3.73 3.64
N LEU A 38 2.87 -3.29 4.87
CA LEU A 38 2.05 -3.57 6.04
C LEU A 38 1.28 -2.33 6.50
N GLY A 39 -0.04 -2.43 6.58
CA GLY A 39 -0.91 -1.32 7.02
C GLY A 39 -1.23 -0.32 5.92
N VAL A 40 -1.44 -0.81 4.69
CA VAL A 40 -1.81 0.04 3.55
C VAL A 40 -3.17 0.69 3.81
N ALA A 41 -3.24 2.01 3.66
CA ALA A 41 -4.46 2.80 3.88
C ALA A 41 -5.15 3.22 2.57
N SER A 42 -4.47 3.10 1.43
CA SER A 42 -5.02 3.44 0.11
C SER A 42 -4.47 2.52 -0.98
N ALA A 43 -5.36 1.87 -1.73
CA ALA A 43 -5.00 1.04 -2.87
C ALA A 43 -4.42 1.86 -4.05
N HIS A 44 -4.68 3.17 -4.08
CA HIS A 44 -4.10 4.08 -5.09
C HIS A 44 -2.57 4.20 -5.01
N LEU A 45 -1.94 3.68 -3.95
CA LEU A 45 -0.48 3.60 -3.85
C LEU A 45 0.12 2.57 -4.82
N LEU A 46 -0.56 1.44 -5.04
CA LEU A 46 0.05 0.30 -5.71
C LEU A 46 0.42 0.57 -7.19
N PRO A 47 -0.41 1.27 -7.99
CA PRO A 47 -0.02 1.66 -9.35
C PRO A 47 1.19 2.60 -9.37
N GLU A 48 1.31 3.48 -8.38
CA GLU A 48 2.36 4.50 -8.31
C GLU A 48 3.73 3.91 -7.93
N LEU A 49 3.78 2.74 -7.29
CA LEU A 49 5.02 2.05 -6.95
C LEU A 49 5.67 1.34 -8.14
N SER A 50 5.01 1.30 -9.31
CA SER A 50 5.49 0.56 -10.49
C SER A 50 6.03 1.37 -11.70
N PRO A 51 6.72 2.55 -11.61
CA PRO A 51 7.01 3.31 -12.83
C PRO A 51 8.33 2.99 -13.54
N SER A 52 9.23 2.11 -13.05
CA SER A 52 10.64 2.13 -13.56
C SER A 52 11.49 0.85 -13.50
N GLY A 53 10.97 -0.33 -13.16
CA GLY A 53 11.79 -1.54 -13.01
C GLY A 53 11.04 -2.85 -13.27
N PRO A 54 11.71 -4.03 -13.22
CA PRO A 54 11.02 -5.31 -13.33
C PRO A 54 9.89 -5.35 -12.30
N ALA A 55 8.70 -5.79 -12.73
CA ALA A 55 7.45 -5.68 -11.98
C ALA A 55 7.65 -5.94 -10.49
N ILE A 56 7.48 -4.90 -9.66
CA ILE A 56 7.43 -5.04 -8.21
C ILE A 56 6.19 -5.87 -7.92
N SER A 57 6.41 -7.17 -7.75
CA SER A 57 5.42 -8.10 -7.23
C SER A 57 5.63 -8.20 -5.73
N GLY A 58 4.54 -8.14 -5.00
CA GLY A 58 4.61 -7.95 -3.57
C GLY A 58 3.31 -8.28 -2.87
N LEU A 59 3.35 -8.13 -1.55
CA LEU A 59 2.19 -8.28 -0.69
C LEU A 59 1.76 -6.91 -0.19
N ALA A 60 0.47 -6.62 -0.30
CA ALA A 60 -0.15 -5.44 0.28
C ALA A 60 -1.16 -5.87 1.34
N MET A 61 -0.83 -5.63 2.61
CA MET A 61 -1.65 -5.99 3.75
C MET A 61 -2.42 -4.78 4.28
N SER A 62 -3.70 -4.98 4.55
CA SER A 62 -4.54 -4.00 5.25
C SER A 62 -5.49 -4.68 6.24
N GLU A 63 -5.69 -4.03 7.38
CA GLU A 63 -6.70 -4.35 8.39
C GLU A 63 -8.08 -3.75 8.05
N HIS A 64 -8.15 -2.89 7.02
CA HIS A 64 -9.38 -2.22 6.63
C HIS A 64 -10.06 -2.95 5.47
N ALA A 65 -11.23 -3.56 5.73
CA ALA A 65 -11.94 -4.39 4.74
C ALA A 65 -12.20 -3.67 3.40
N GLY A 66 -12.53 -2.37 3.44
CA GLY A 66 -12.74 -1.58 2.22
C GLY A 66 -11.46 -1.39 1.41
N VAL A 67 -10.32 -1.19 2.08
CA VAL A 67 -9.01 -1.08 1.44
C VAL A 67 -8.60 -2.44 0.89
N PHE A 68 -8.69 -3.51 1.68
CA PHE A 68 -8.38 -4.87 1.24
C PHE A 68 -9.13 -5.27 -0.04
N ARG A 69 -10.44 -4.99 -0.11
CA ARG A 69 -11.22 -5.23 -1.34
C ARG A 69 -10.67 -4.45 -2.53
N ALA A 70 -10.28 -3.20 -2.34
CA ALA A 70 -9.69 -2.38 -3.39
C ALA A 70 -8.28 -2.86 -3.80
N LEU A 71 -7.48 -3.40 -2.85
CA LEU A 71 -6.18 -4.01 -3.15
C LEU A 71 -6.34 -5.26 -4.01
N GLY A 72 -7.39 -6.06 -3.79
CA GLY A 72 -7.66 -7.27 -4.57
C GLY A 72 -7.92 -7.03 -6.07
N HIS A 73 -8.11 -5.77 -6.50
CA HIS A 73 -8.22 -5.41 -7.91
C HIS A 73 -6.88 -5.08 -8.58
N GLN A 74 -5.76 -5.18 -7.85
CA GLN A 74 -4.42 -4.88 -8.37
C GLN A 74 -3.69 -6.18 -8.72
N GLU A 75 -3.55 -6.49 -10.02
CA GLU A 75 -3.07 -7.80 -10.49
C GLU A 75 -1.63 -8.14 -10.07
N THR A 76 -0.77 -7.13 -9.89
CA THR A 76 0.64 -7.32 -9.54
C THR A 76 0.89 -7.51 -8.05
N TRP A 77 -0.13 -7.27 -7.21
CA TRP A 77 -0.01 -7.31 -5.76
C TRP A 77 -0.90 -8.39 -5.16
N GLN A 78 -0.32 -9.21 -4.29
CA GLN A 78 -1.10 -10.11 -3.46
C GLN A 78 -1.74 -9.30 -2.33
N ALA A 79 -3.07 -9.15 -2.38
CA ALA A 79 -3.83 -8.58 -1.28
C ALA A 79 -3.87 -9.53 -0.08
N CYS A 80 -3.71 -8.99 1.12
CA CYS A 80 -3.71 -9.73 2.37
C CYS A 80 -4.57 -9.00 3.41
N PHE A 81 -5.41 -9.72 4.15
CA PHE A 81 -6.30 -9.11 5.15
C PHE A 81 -5.84 -9.41 6.58
N GLY A 82 -5.51 -8.35 7.32
CA GLY A 82 -5.09 -8.48 8.72
C GLY A 82 -3.75 -9.19 8.89
N TYR A 83 -3.56 -9.79 10.06
CA TYR A 83 -2.26 -10.29 10.53
C TYR A 83 -2.13 -11.81 10.56
N ASP A 84 -3.21 -12.52 10.26
CA ASP A 84 -3.30 -13.97 10.29
C ASP A 84 -3.96 -14.43 8.98
N ASP A 85 -3.17 -14.43 7.91
CA ASP A 85 -3.57 -14.75 6.56
C ASP A 85 -2.52 -15.71 5.95
N PRO A 86 -2.92 -16.82 5.32
CA PRO A 86 -2.00 -17.75 4.66
C PRO A 86 -1.08 -17.10 3.61
N ALA A 87 -1.45 -15.94 3.07
CA ALA A 87 -0.61 -15.15 2.18
C ALA A 87 0.69 -14.67 2.84
N LEU A 88 0.73 -14.54 4.17
CA LEU A 88 1.89 -14.09 4.95
C LEU A 88 2.96 -15.19 5.02
N THR A 89 3.79 -15.24 3.98
CA THR A 89 4.89 -16.21 3.89
C THR A 89 6.15 -15.66 4.56
N GLN A 90 6.69 -16.39 5.53
CA GLN A 90 7.93 -16.03 6.23
C GLN A 90 9.16 -16.07 5.30
N ASN A 91 10.18 -15.28 5.64
CA ASN A 91 11.50 -15.24 4.97
C ASN A 91 11.41 -15.13 3.43
N ARG A 92 10.53 -14.25 2.93
CA ARG A 92 10.21 -14.18 1.49
C ARG A 92 10.49 -12.82 0.85
N TYR A 93 10.52 -11.75 1.63
CA TYR A 93 10.51 -10.38 1.11
C TYR A 93 11.85 -9.70 1.37
N ASP A 94 12.42 -9.09 0.33
CA ASP A 94 13.70 -8.36 0.39
C ASP A 94 13.53 -6.96 1.00
N SER A 95 12.32 -6.39 0.89
CA SER A 95 11.96 -5.11 1.50
C SER A 95 10.62 -5.21 2.22
N VAL A 96 10.55 -4.68 3.44
CA VAL A 96 9.29 -4.55 4.19
C VAL A 96 9.05 -3.10 4.57
N VAL A 97 7.89 -2.57 4.19
CA VAL A 97 7.45 -1.23 4.54
C VAL A 97 6.35 -1.33 5.59
N VAL A 98 6.58 -0.70 6.74
CA VAL A 98 5.60 -0.64 7.82
C VAL A 98 5.02 0.77 7.87
N PHE A 99 3.74 0.90 7.52
CA PHE A 99 3.01 2.13 7.79
C PHE A 99 2.72 2.21 9.28
N LEU A 100 3.18 3.28 9.93
CA LEU A 100 3.10 3.45 11.38
C LEU A 100 1.63 3.55 11.85
N PRO A 101 1.13 2.63 12.69
CA PRO A 101 -0.19 2.75 13.30
C PRO A 101 -0.17 3.76 14.46
N LYS A 102 -1.35 4.18 14.90
CA LYS A 102 -1.48 5.08 16.07
C LYS A 102 -1.22 4.35 17.39
N ALA A 103 -1.56 3.07 17.46
CA ALA A 103 -1.47 2.28 18.68
C ALA A 103 -0.09 1.60 18.79
N ARG A 104 0.54 1.70 19.95
CA ARG A 104 1.84 1.07 20.22
C ARG A 104 1.79 -0.45 20.09
N ALA A 105 0.77 -1.10 20.68
CA ALA A 105 0.63 -2.56 20.61
C ALA A 105 0.51 -3.07 19.16
N GLU A 106 -0.17 -2.30 18.31
CA GLU A 106 -0.30 -2.61 16.89
C GLU A 106 1.03 -2.41 16.14
N LEU A 107 1.80 -1.38 16.50
CA LEU A 107 3.14 -1.20 15.94
C LEU A 107 4.05 -2.36 16.31
N GLU A 108 4.06 -2.79 17.57
CA GLU A 108 4.84 -3.94 18.05
C GLU A 108 4.47 -5.20 17.25
N MET A 109 3.18 -5.45 17.03
CA MET A 109 2.71 -6.55 16.19
C MET A 109 3.18 -6.44 14.73
N ARG A 110 3.04 -5.27 14.10
CA ARG A 110 3.48 -5.04 12.72
C ARG A 110 4.98 -5.22 12.55
N LEU A 111 5.78 -4.80 13.52
CA LEU A 111 7.23 -4.97 13.50
C LEU A 111 7.61 -6.44 13.67
N ALA A 112 6.95 -7.18 14.57
CA ALA A 112 7.16 -8.61 14.72
C ALA A 112 6.80 -9.38 13.43
N LEU A 113 5.70 -9.01 12.78
CA LEU A 113 5.32 -9.54 11.47
C LEU A 113 6.36 -9.17 10.40
N ALA A 114 6.79 -7.92 10.33
CA ALA A 114 7.81 -7.47 9.37
C ALA A 114 9.11 -8.28 9.49
N LEU A 115 9.54 -8.53 10.73
CA LEU A 115 10.74 -9.34 11.01
C LEU A 115 10.58 -10.79 10.56
N SER A 116 9.39 -11.39 10.66
CA SER A 116 9.17 -12.78 10.22
C SER A 116 9.06 -12.91 8.70
N LEU A 117 8.66 -11.84 8.00
CA LEU A 117 8.50 -11.80 6.55
C LEU A 117 9.83 -11.54 5.80
N ALA A 118 10.75 -10.80 6.42
CA ALA A 118 12.03 -10.42 5.82
C ALA A 118 12.93 -11.65 5.57
N ALA A 119 13.56 -11.72 4.39
CA ALA A 119 14.47 -12.79 3.97
C ALA A 119 15.93 -12.58 4.41
#